data_AF-A0A7C4T5R9-F1
#
_entry.id   AF-A0A7C4T5R9-F1
#
_cell.length_a   1.000
_cell.length_b   1.000
_cell.length_c   1.000
_cell.angle_alpha   90.00
_cell.angle_beta   90.00
_cell.angle_gamma   90.00
#
_symmetry.space_group_name_H-M   'P 1'
#
loop_
_entity.id
_entity.type
_entity.pdbx_description
1 polymer ?
#
loop_
_entity_poly.entity_id
_entity_poly.type
_entity_poly.pdbx_seq_one_letter_code
_entity_poly.pdbx_strand_id
1 'polypeptide(L)'
;MSANLTEQLLEQAAKASVSDEIESDDNLVRVWQDELRDANEKRQVYASDAEVERAFRADARHTQAVLATLPARIATRRAEIAYERWAKENLSAFQEIPVVSKDKSFASVPKAQLERLAPELATAIPRKSALWADWSVWNFKRHRLNRFKALPAEAVQRARGSLHYFERVEVWQAVGMADPWLVGAMRTPSGRERFYLLYDWGLETTLDRDLLR
;
A
#
# COMPACT_ATOMS: atom_id res chain seq x y z
N MET A 1 -19.16 -4.77 8.53
CA MET A 1 -18.41 -5.92 9.08
C MET A 1 -16.93 -5.79 8.68
N SER A 2 -16.21 -4.83 9.27
CA SER A 2 -14.76 -4.64 9.02
C SER A 2 -13.93 -4.54 10.30
N ALA A 3 -14.55 -4.61 11.49
CA ALA A 3 -13.84 -4.61 12.77
C ALA A 3 -13.15 -5.96 13.07
N ASN A 4 -13.78 -7.08 12.68
CA ASN A 4 -13.28 -8.42 13.00
C ASN A 4 -11.95 -8.78 12.31
N LEU A 5 -11.70 -8.34 11.07
CA LEU A 5 -10.44 -8.67 10.38
C LEU A 5 -9.27 -7.89 10.98
N THR A 6 -9.48 -6.61 11.32
CA THR A 6 -8.45 -5.78 11.95
C THR A 6 -8.12 -6.26 13.35
N GLU A 7 -9.13 -6.61 14.16
CA GLU A 7 -8.91 -7.21 15.48
C GLU A 7 -8.24 -8.59 15.40
N GLN A 8 -8.63 -9.44 14.46
CA GLN A 8 -7.99 -10.75 14.27
C GLN A 8 -6.54 -10.63 13.77
N LEU A 9 -6.25 -9.68 12.87
CA LEU A 9 -4.88 -9.40 12.43
C LEU A 9 -4.03 -8.83 13.56
N LEU A 10 -4.59 -7.97 14.42
CA LEU A 10 -3.90 -7.46 15.61
C LEU A 10 -3.63 -8.56 16.65
N GLU A 11 -4.61 -9.45 16.86
CA GLU A 11 -4.51 -10.53 17.84
C GLU A 11 -3.56 -11.66 17.37
N GLN A 12 -3.50 -11.91 16.06
CA GLN A 12 -2.53 -12.83 15.46
C GLN A 12 -1.13 -12.22 15.35
N ALA A 13 -1.01 -10.90 15.08
CA ALA A 13 0.25 -10.16 15.12
C ALA A 13 0.89 -10.21 16.51
N ALA A 14 0.07 -10.12 17.57
CA ALA A 14 0.52 -10.27 18.95
C ALA A 14 1.01 -11.69 19.29
N LYS A 15 0.59 -12.71 18.52
CA LYS A 15 0.88 -14.14 18.77
C LYS A 15 1.97 -14.72 17.87
N ALA A 16 2.34 -14.06 16.77
CA ALA A 16 3.40 -14.53 15.89
C ALA A 16 4.79 -14.19 16.44
N SER A 17 5.56 -15.19 16.85
CA SER A 17 6.94 -15.01 17.31
C SER A 17 7.80 -14.37 16.21
N VAL A 18 8.29 -13.18 16.51
CA VAL A 18 9.16 -12.34 15.68
C VAL A 18 10.54 -12.98 15.63
N SER A 19 10.79 -13.79 14.60
CA SER A 19 12.07 -14.45 14.39
C SER A 19 12.76 -13.81 13.17
N ASP A 20 13.88 -13.15 13.47
CA ASP A 20 15.15 -13.24 12.75
C ASP A 20 15.66 -12.13 11.82
N GLU A 21 15.20 -10.87 11.86
CA GLU A 21 15.98 -9.85 11.09
C GLU A 21 16.01 -8.38 11.55
N ILE A 22 15.46 -8.00 12.71
CA ILE A 22 15.44 -6.60 13.15
C ILE A 22 15.66 -6.55 14.66
N GLU A 23 16.60 -5.74 15.14
CA GLU A 23 16.67 -5.34 16.56
C GLU A 23 15.24 -5.11 17.09
N SER A 24 14.84 -5.90 18.10
CA SER A 24 13.49 -5.86 18.67
C SER A 24 13.03 -4.41 18.85
N ASP A 25 11.78 -4.08 18.50
CA ASP A 25 11.22 -2.76 18.78
C ASP A 25 11.43 -2.32 20.25
N ASP A 26 11.60 -3.29 21.17
CA ASP A 26 11.95 -3.06 22.57
C ASP A 26 13.41 -2.62 22.77
N ASN A 27 14.35 -3.12 21.96
CA ASN A 27 15.74 -2.62 21.91
C ASN A 27 15.76 -1.17 21.43
N LEU A 28 14.94 -0.81 20.44
CA LEU A 28 14.82 0.56 19.96
C LEU A 28 14.30 1.48 21.07
N VAL A 29 13.24 1.09 21.78
CA VAL A 29 12.74 1.86 22.93
C VAL A 29 13.82 2.03 24.00
N ARG A 30 14.56 0.96 24.30
CA ARG A 30 15.67 1.00 25.28
C ARG A 30 16.78 1.97 24.87
N VAL A 31 17.19 1.97 23.60
CA VAL A 31 18.21 2.90 23.08
C VAL A 31 17.77 4.35 23.28
N TRP A 32 16.54 4.70 22.89
CA TRP A 32 16.03 6.07 23.07
C TRP A 32 15.85 6.45 24.55
N GLN A 33 15.55 5.50 25.43
CA GLN A 33 15.53 5.72 26.88
C GLN A 33 16.94 5.97 27.43
N ASP A 34 17.93 5.22 26.96
CA ASP A 34 19.34 5.40 27.33
C ASP A 34 19.87 6.76 26.84
N GLU A 35 19.53 7.17 25.62
CA GLU A 35 19.84 8.51 25.08
C GLU A 35 19.17 9.62 25.88
N LEU A 36 17.91 9.45 26.30
CA LEU A 36 17.23 10.42 27.17
C LEU A 36 17.94 10.52 28.53
N ARG A 37 18.38 9.38 29.08
CA ARG A 37 19.12 9.35 30.34
C ARG A 37 20.45 10.10 30.19
N ASP A 38 21.23 9.78 29.16
CA ASP A 38 22.51 10.43 28.87
C ASP A 38 22.37 11.94 28.63
N ALA A 39 21.36 12.38 27.87
CA ALA A 39 21.08 13.81 27.65
C ALA A 39 20.73 14.54 28.96
N ASN A 40 19.97 13.90 29.86
CA ASN A 40 19.66 14.46 31.17
C ASN A 40 20.86 14.48 32.12
N GLU A 41 21.71 13.46 32.10
CA GLU A 41 22.96 13.40 32.87
C GLU A 41 23.92 14.50 32.41
N LYS A 42 24.14 14.64 31.10
CA LYS A 42 24.96 15.71 30.51
C LYS A 42 24.42 17.10 30.86
N ARG A 43 23.09 17.30 30.83
CA ARG A 43 22.48 18.55 31.29
C ARG A 43 22.84 18.89 32.73
N GLN A 44 22.90 17.89 33.62
CA GLN A 44 23.28 18.11 35.03
C GLN A 44 24.79 18.39 35.17
N VAL A 45 25.64 17.66 34.45
CA VAL A 45 27.10 17.84 34.47
C VAL A 45 27.50 19.23 33.97
N TYR A 46 26.84 19.73 32.92
CA TYR A 46 27.13 21.02 32.32
C TYR A 46 26.21 22.16 32.80
N ALA A 47 25.56 22.02 33.96
CA ALA A 47 24.64 23.02 34.48
C ALA A 47 25.25 24.42 34.71
N SER A 48 26.58 24.51 34.83
CA SER A 48 27.31 25.77 34.97
C SER A 48 27.58 26.49 33.63
N ASP A 49 27.42 25.80 32.49
CA ASP A 49 27.58 26.37 31.15
C ASP A 49 26.21 26.53 30.48
N ALA A 50 25.73 27.77 30.42
CA ALA A 50 24.37 28.08 29.97
C ALA A 50 24.11 27.77 28.48
N GLU A 51 25.15 27.74 27.63
CA GLU A 51 24.96 27.40 26.21
C GLU A 51 24.90 25.89 26.03
N VAL A 52 25.80 25.16 26.68
CA VAL A 52 25.86 23.70 26.63
C VAL A 52 24.65 23.07 27.32
N GLU A 53 24.23 23.59 28.48
CA GLU A 53 23.03 23.13 29.18
C GLU A 53 21.76 23.31 28.31
N ARG A 54 21.67 24.41 27.56
CA ARG A 54 20.53 24.68 26.66
C ARG A 54 20.48 23.68 25.51
N ALA A 55 21.63 23.29 24.95
CA ALA A 55 21.70 22.27 23.91
C ALA A 55 21.23 20.90 24.41
N PHE A 56 21.73 20.43 25.56
CA PHE A 56 21.29 19.15 26.14
C PHE A 56 19.83 19.16 26.59
N ARG A 57 19.30 20.32 27.00
CA ARG A 57 17.87 20.47 27.28
C ARG A 57 17.02 20.33 26.00
N ALA A 58 17.48 20.86 24.88
CA ALA A 58 16.79 20.71 23.60
C ALA A 58 16.83 19.26 23.12
N ASP A 59 17.99 18.60 23.27
CA ASP A 59 18.18 17.19 22.95
C ASP A 59 17.27 16.27 23.78
N ALA A 60 17.25 16.43 25.11
CA ALA A 60 16.34 15.68 25.99
C ALA A 60 14.86 15.87 25.61
N ARG A 61 14.45 17.09 25.23
CA ARG A 61 13.07 17.36 24.75
C ARG A 61 12.78 16.66 23.42
N HIS A 62 13.73 16.66 22.50
CA HIS A 62 13.61 15.97 21.22
C HIS A 62 13.46 14.46 21.45
N THR A 63 14.35 13.86 22.23
CA THR A 63 14.32 12.43 22.56
C THR A 63 13.04 12.03 23.30
N GLN A 64 12.56 12.86 24.22
CA GLN A 64 11.29 12.63 24.91
C GLN A 64 10.09 12.68 23.94
N ALA A 65 10.08 13.60 22.98
CA ALA A 65 9.05 13.64 21.94
C ALA A 65 9.10 12.41 21.02
N VAL A 66 10.30 11.94 20.67
CA VAL A 66 10.47 10.70 19.90
C VAL A 66 9.92 9.50 20.68
N LEU A 67 10.34 9.31 21.94
CA LEU A 67 9.86 8.26 22.83
C LEU A 67 8.33 8.23 22.96
N ALA A 68 7.68 9.40 23.04
CA ALA A 68 6.22 9.50 23.12
C ALA A 68 5.51 8.95 21.86
N THR A 69 6.15 9.02 20.69
CA THR A 69 5.58 8.52 19.42
C THR A 69 5.93 7.06 19.11
N LEU A 70 6.97 6.51 19.75
CA LEU A 70 7.46 5.16 19.46
C LEU A 70 6.41 4.06 19.64
N PRO A 71 5.61 4.01 20.72
CA PRO A 71 4.61 2.95 20.89
C PRO A 71 3.61 2.88 19.74
N ALA A 72 3.12 4.03 19.28
CA ALA A 72 2.20 4.10 18.14
C ALA A 72 2.88 3.67 16.83
N ARG A 73 4.13 4.09 16.61
CA ARG A 73 4.90 3.68 15.42
C ARG A 73 5.17 2.17 15.40
N ILE A 74 5.50 1.59 16.55
CA ILE A 74 5.72 0.15 16.74
C ILE A 74 4.43 -0.62 16.48
N ALA A 75 3.31 -0.20 17.05
CA ALA A 75 2.01 -0.82 16.81
C ALA A 75 1.63 -0.81 15.31
N THR A 76 1.79 0.33 14.64
CA THR A 76 1.55 0.45 13.19
C THR A 76 2.48 -0.45 12.38
N ARG A 77 3.78 -0.51 12.73
CA ARG A 77 4.75 -1.38 12.05
C ARG A 77 4.40 -2.86 12.20
N ARG A 78 4.06 -3.30 13.41
CA ARG A 78 3.66 -4.69 13.69
C ARG A 78 2.38 -5.06 12.92
N ALA A 79 1.42 -4.13 12.86
CA ALA A 79 0.22 -4.32 12.05
C ALA A 79 0.55 -4.42 10.56
N GLU A 80 1.47 -3.61 10.02
CA GLU A 80 1.94 -3.71 8.62
C GLU A 80 2.62 -5.06 8.34
N ILE A 81 3.49 -5.55 9.22
CA ILE A 81 4.14 -6.87 9.06
C ILE A 81 3.08 -7.99 9.02
N ALA A 82 2.10 -7.93 9.93
CA ALA A 82 1.01 -8.90 9.95
C ALA A 82 0.14 -8.82 8.70
N TYR A 83 -0.16 -7.60 8.24
CA TYR A 83 -0.85 -7.38 6.97
C TYR A 83 -0.08 -7.98 5.80
N GLU A 84 1.25 -7.78 5.72
CA GLU A 84 2.07 -8.33 4.63
C GLU A 84 2.08 -9.86 4.63
N ARG A 85 2.18 -10.48 5.81
CA ARG A 85 2.06 -11.94 5.94
C ARG A 85 0.69 -12.43 5.50
N TRP A 86 -0.38 -11.82 6.01
CA TRP A 86 -1.75 -12.16 5.63
C TRP A 86 -1.99 -11.96 4.12
N ALA A 87 -1.51 -10.87 3.54
CA ALA A 87 -1.68 -10.56 2.12
C ALA A 87 -0.91 -11.56 1.25
N LYS A 88 0.28 -11.99 1.68
CA LYS A 88 1.04 -13.04 1.00
C LYS A 88 0.29 -14.38 0.99
N GLU A 89 -0.46 -14.69 2.03
CA GLU A 89 -1.26 -15.92 2.12
C GLU A 89 -2.55 -15.83 1.31
N ASN A 90 -3.29 -14.72 1.44
CA ASN A 90 -4.67 -14.61 0.95
C ASN A 90 -4.79 -13.91 -0.42
N LEU A 91 -3.80 -13.11 -0.80
CA LEU A 91 -3.81 -12.32 -2.03
C LEU A 91 -2.68 -12.68 -3.00
N SER A 92 -1.94 -13.78 -2.76
CA SER A 92 -0.86 -14.25 -3.64
C SER A 92 -1.28 -14.51 -5.08
N ALA A 93 -2.56 -14.81 -5.31
CA ALA A 93 -3.12 -15.01 -6.64
C ALA A 93 -3.28 -13.70 -7.44
N PHE A 94 -3.16 -12.54 -6.80
CA PHE A 94 -3.36 -11.23 -7.42
C PHE A 94 -2.06 -10.44 -7.49
N GLN A 95 -1.91 -9.68 -8.57
CA GLN A 95 -0.77 -8.79 -8.75
C GLN A 95 -1.07 -7.42 -8.14
N GLU A 96 -0.19 -6.91 -7.28
CA GLU A 96 -0.30 -5.56 -6.74
C GLU A 96 0.04 -4.54 -7.83
N ILE A 97 -0.85 -3.56 -8.02
CA ILE A 97 -0.69 -2.47 -8.99
C ILE A 97 0.02 -1.29 -8.32
N PRO A 98 1.24 -0.92 -8.74
CA PRO A 98 1.97 0.19 -8.14
C PRO A 98 1.43 1.53 -8.67
N VAL A 99 0.59 2.18 -7.87
CA VAL A 99 0.05 3.52 -8.18
C VAL A 99 0.95 4.60 -7.62
N VAL A 100 1.31 5.58 -8.46
CA VAL A 100 2.19 6.72 -8.10
C VAL A 100 1.48 8.05 -7.89
N SER A 101 0.18 8.17 -8.21
CA SER A 101 -0.60 9.42 -8.06
C SER A 101 -1.65 9.35 -6.96
N LYS A 102 -1.87 10.48 -6.28
CA LYS A 102 -2.78 10.67 -5.13
C LYS A 102 -4.19 11.13 -5.54
N ASP A 103 -4.47 11.26 -6.83
CA ASP A 103 -5.81 11.64 -7.29
C ASP A 103 -6.81 10.49 -7.03
N LYS A 104 -7.99 10.83 -6.50
CA LYS A 104 -9.06 9.85 -6.27
C LYS A 104 -9.74 9.42 -7.58
N SER A 105 -9.65 10.25 -8.62
CA SER A 105 -10.33 10.05 -9.91
C SER A 105 -9.46 9.40 -10.97
N PHE A 106 -8.13 9.49 -10.83
CA PHE A 106 -7.16 8.86 -11.73
C PHE A 106 -6.12 8.04 -10.96
N ALA A 107 -5.72 6.91 -11.52
CA ALA A 107 -4.57 6.13 -11.06
C ALA A 107 -3.46 6.19 -12.10
N SER A 108 -2.23 6.46 -11.66
CA SER A 108 -1.06 6.49 -12.54
C SER A 108 -0.19 5.27 -12.25
N VAL A 109 0.09 4.45 -13.27
CA VAL A 109 0.92 3.23 -13.18
C VAL A 109 2.18 3.42 -14.02
N PRO A 110 3.39 3.19 -13.50
CA PRO A 110 4.62 3.30 -14.30
C PRO A 110 4.62 2.37 -15.51
N LYS A 111 5.12 2.82 -16.66
CA LYS A 111 5.18 2.03 -17.91
C LYS A 111 5.83 0.65 -17.73
N ALA A 112 7.01 0.63 -17.10
CA ALA A 112 7.75 -0.61 -16.83
C ALA A 112 6.99 -1.60 -15.93
N GLN A 113 6.07 -1.11 -15.10
CA GLN A 113 5.22 -1.97 -14.26
C GLN A 113 3.98 -2.42 -15.03
N LEU A 114 3.40 -1.57 -15.87
CA LEU A 114 2.32 -1.96 -16.77
C LEU A 114 2.75 -3.12 -17.69
N GLU A 115 3.95 -3.05 -18.28
CA GLU A 115 4.50 -4.12 -19.13
C GLU A 115 4.58 -5.47 -18.42
N ARG A 116 4.78 -5.47 -17.10
CA ARG A 116 4.80 -6.70 -16.28
C ARG A 116 3.40 -7.18 -15.92
N LEU A 117 2.49 -6.24 -15.63
CA LEU A 117 1.13 -6.54 -15.18
C LEU A 117 0.22 -6.99 -16.34
N ALA A 118 0.34 -6.33 -17.49
CA ALA A 118 -0.50 -6.54 -18.66
C ALA A 118 0.32 -6.30 -19.95
N PRO A 119 1.14 -7.26 -20.38
CA PRO A 119 2.01 -7.11 -21.55
C PRO A 119 1.22 -6.90 -22.84
N GLU A 120 0.05 -7.52 -22.97
CA GLU A 120 -0.83 -7.35 -24.13
C GLU A 120 -1.41 -5.93 -24.18
N LEU A 121 -1.87 -5.38 -23.06
CA LEU A 121 -2.30 -4.00 -23.00
C LEU A 121 -1.13 -3.05 -23.31
N ALA A 122 0.07 -3.31 -22.76
CA ALA A 122 1.27 -2.51 -23.04
C ALA A 122 1.64 -2.48 -24.53
N THR A 123 1.35 -3.54 -25.28
CA THR A 123 1.60 -3.63 -26.73
C THR A 123 0.45 -3.09 -27.59
N ALA A 124 -0.80 -3.29 -27.16
CA ALA A 124 -2.01 -2.83 -27.85
C ALA A 124 -2.26 -1.32 -27.67
N ILE A 125 -1.74 -0.76 -26.58
CA ILE A 125 -1.71 0.67 -26.33
C ILE A 125 -1.13 1.38 -27.57
N PRO A 126 -1.81 2.40 -28.09
CA PRO A 126 -1.51 2.85 -29.43
C PRO A 126 -0.18 3.60 -29.43
N ARG A 127 0.78 3.14 -30.25
CA ARG A 127 1.84 3.99 -30.81
C ARG A 127 1.29 5.20 -31.59
N LYS A 128 -0.04 5.31 -31.77
CA LYS A 128 -0.73 6.33 -32.57
C LYS A 128 -0.73 7.74 -31.95
N SER A 129 -0.20 7.92 -30.75
CA SER A 129 -0.01 9.24 -30.17
C SER A 129 1.48 9.49 -29.95
N ALA A 130 2.13 10.15 -30.91
CA ALA A 130 3.49 10.69 -30.72
C ALA A 130 3.57 11.63 -29.49
N LEU A 131 2.43 12.12 -29.00
CA LEU A 131 2.31 12.95 -27.80
C LEU A 131 2.49 12.15 -26.49
N TRP A 132 2.46 10.81 -26.51
CA TRP A 132 2.42 9.97 -25.29
C TRP A 132 3.69 9.14 -25.07
N ALA A 133 4.65 9.22 -26.00
CA ALA A 133 5.95 8.55 -25.86
C ALA A 133 6.73 9.10 -24.64
N ASP A 134 6.63 10.40 -24.38
CA ASP A 134 7.43 11.11 -23.35
C ASP A 134 6.92 10.94 -21.92
N TRP A 135 5.79 10.27 -21.70
CA TRP A 135 5.24 10.07 -20.35
C TRP A 135 5.79 8.79 -19.71
N SER A 136 6.25 8.86 -18.46
CA SER A 136 6.76 7.70 -17.71
C SER A 136 5.67 6.82 -17.09
N VAL A 137 4.41 7.25 -17.17
CA VAL A 137 3.25 6.63 -16.52
C VAL A 137 2.05 6.49 -17.47
N TRP A 138 1.21 5.52 -17.16
CA TRP A 138 -0.12 5.32 -17.73
C TRP A 138 -1.20 5.79 -16.77
N ASN A 139 -2.12 6.59 -17.27
CA ASN A 139 -3.24 7.10 -16.47
C ASN A 139 -4.50 6.28 -16.75
N PHE A 140 -5.13 5.84 -15.67
CA PHE A 140 -6.39 5.13 -15.67
C PHE A 140 -7.43 6.02 -14.99
N LYS A 141 -8.58 6.19 -15.63
CA LYS A 141 -9.76 6.77 -14.97
C LYS A 141 -10.39 5.73 -14.06
N ARG A 142 -10.65 6.12 -12.81
CA ARG A 142 -11.15 5.22 -11.77
C ARG A 142 -12.66 5.34 -11.64
N HIS A 143 -13.34 4.21 -11.74
CA HIS A 143 -14.80 4.12 -11.61
C HIS A 143 -15.15 3.21 -10.44
N ARG A 144 -15.66 3.79 -9.35
CA ARG A 144 -16.10 3.00 -8.19
C ARG A 144 -17.35 2.21 -8.54
N LEU A 145 -17.35 0.91 -8.23
CA LEU A 145 -18.54 0.08 -8.38
C LEU A 145 -19.37 0.10 -7.09
N ASN A 146 -20.60 0.62 -7.19
CA ASN A 146 -21.52 0.67 -6.05
C ASN A 146 -22.23 -0.67 -5.79
N ARG A 147 -22.13 -1.65 -6.70
CA ARG A 147 -22.66 -3.02 -6.53
C ARG A 147 -21.78 -4.04 -7.27
N PHE A 148 -21.47 -5.16 -6.62
CA PHE A 148 -20.86 -6.34 -7.26
C PHE A 148 -21.70 -6.92 -8.42
N LYS A 149 -22.99 -6.51 -8.54
CA LYS A 149 -23.92 -6.93 -9.60
C LYS A 149 -23.63 -6.33 -10.98
N ALA A 150 -22.78 -5.31 -11.08
CA ALA A 150 -22.43 -4.67 -12.36
C ALA A 150 -21.18 -5.28 -13.01
N LEU A 151 -20.67 -6.37 -12.45
CA LEU A 151 -19.49 -7.06 -12.94
C LEU A 151 -19.88 -8.17 -13.94
N PRO A 152 -19.23 -8.22 -15.11
CA PRO A 152 -19.26 -9.37 -16.01
C PRO A 152 -19.06 -10.70 -15.27
N ALA A 153 -19.80 -11.72 -15.69
CA ALA A 153 -19.86 -13.01 -14.99
C ALA A 153 -18.48 -13.68 -14.86
N GLU A 154 -17.61 -13.56 -15.87
CA GLU A 154 -16.24 -14.10 -15.84
C GLU A 154 -15.34 -13.39 -14.84
N ALA A 155 -15.43 -12.06 -14.78
CA ALA A 155 -14.70 -11.27 -13.80
C ALA A 155 -15.17 -11.60 -12.37
N VAL A 156 -16.48 -11.81 -12.17
CA VAL A 156 -17.04 -12.31 -10.91
C VAL A 156 -16.56 -13.72 -10.63
N GLN A 157 -16.52 -14.62 -11.60
CA GLN A 157 -16.13 -16.02 -11.41
C GLN A 157 -14.66 -16.14 -11.01
N ARG A 158 -13.75 -15.42 -11.67
CA ARG A 158 -12.32 -15.42 -11.32
C ARG A 158 -12.05 -14.77 -9.96
N ALA A 159 -12.81 -13.73 -9.61
CA ALA A 159 -12.66 -13.05 -8.32
C ALA A 159 -13.54 -13.63 -7.19
N ARG A 160 -14.41 -14.62 -7.48
CA ARG A 160 -15.58 -15.01 -6.64
C ARG A 160 -15.23 -15.39 -5.21
N GLY A 161 -14.01 -15.86 -4.97
CA GLY A 161 -13.50 -16.27 -3.67
C GLY A 161 -12.65 -15.22 -2.93
N SER A 162 -12.43 -14.04 -3.50
CA SER A 162 -11.52 -13.04 -2.93
C SER A 162 -12.12 -11.63 -2.86
N LEU A 163 -13.26 -11.41 -3.52
CA LEU A 163 -13.96 -10.12 -3.50
C LEU A 163 -14.29 -9.63 -2.07
N HIS A 164 -14.49 -10.54 -1.13
CA HIS A 164 -14.80 -10.20 0.27
C HIS A 164 -13.61 -9.63 1.05
N TYR A 165 -12.38 -9.79 0.54
CA TYR A 165 -11.18 -9.22 1.16
C TYR A 165 -10.98 -7.74 0.84
N PHE A 166 -11.59 -7.25 -0.25
CA PHE A 166 -11.40 -5.87 -0.69
C PHE A 166 -12.48 -4.95 -0.09
N GLU A 167 -12.04 -3.81 0.46
CA GLU A 167 -12.96 -2.78 0.99
C GLU A 167 -13.81 -2.16 -0.12
N ARG A 168 -13.25 -2.10 -1.33
CA ARG A 168 -13.94 -1.58 -2.51
C ARG A 168 -13.41 -2.23 -3.77
N VAL A 169 -14.24 -2.17 -4.80
CA VAL A 169 -13.90 -2.63 -6.14
C VAL A 169 -14.11 -1.47 -7.12
N GLU A 170 -13.15 -1.31 -8.02
CA GLU A 170 -13.11 -0.25 -9.01
C GLU A 170 -12.92 -0.84 -10.40
N VAL A 171 -13.48 -0.17 -11.41
CA VAL A 171 -13.14 -0.39 -12.81
C VAL A 171 -12.19 0.72 -13.23
N TRP A 172 -11.03 0.35 -13.72
CA TRP A 172 -10.01 1.28 -14.18
C TRP A 172 -9.96 1.26 -15.69
N GLN A 173 -10.27 2.39 -16.32
CA GLN A 173 -10.25 2.51 -17.76
C GLN A 173 -9.01 3.29 -18.18
N ALA A 174 -8.12 2.67 -18.94
CA ALA A 174 -6.96 3.36 -19.49
C ALA A 174 -7.43 4.53 -20.38
N VAL A 175 -6.91 5.74 -20.12
CA VAL A 175 -7.27 6.92 -20.91
C VAL A 175 -6.87 6.67 -22.37
N GLY A 176 -7.82 6.83 -23.30
CA GLY A 176 -7.59 6.58 -24.73
C GLY A 176 -7.73 5.12 -25.19
N MET A 177 -8.08 4.19 -24.29
CA MET A 177 -8.36 2.78 -24.61
C MET A 177 -9.76 2.37 -24.14
N ALA A 178 -10.29 1.32 -24.78
CA ALA A 178 -11.58 0.76 -24.41
C ALA A 178 -11.46 -0.26 -23.26
N ASP A 179 -10.30 -0.88 -23.06
CA ASP A 179 -10.14 -2.03 -22.18
C ASP A 179 -10.09 -1.63 -20.70
N PRO A 180 -11.07 -2.05 -19.89
CA PRO A 180 -11.07 -1.81 -18.46
C PRO A 180 -10.23 -2.84 -17.69
N TRP A 181 -9.88 -2.51 -16.45
CA TRP A 181 -9.36 -3.44 -15.45
C TRP A 181 -10.29 -3.49 -14.25
N LEU A 182 -10.48 -4.69 -13.69
CA LEU A 182 -11.12 -4.87 -12.41
C LEU A 182 -10.08 -4.80 -11.31
N VAL A 183 -10.23 -3.82 -10.43
CA VAL A 183 -9.25 -3.54 -9.39
C VAL A 183 -9.90 -3.63 -8.02
N GLY A 184 -9.33 -4.48 -7.16
CA GLY A 184 -9.64 -4.54 -5.75
C GLY A 184 -8.79 -3.54 -4.99
N ALA A 185 -9.39 -2.77 -4.09
CA ALA A 185 -8.64 -1.81 -3.30
C ALA A 185 -8.90 -2.02 -1.80
N MET A 186 -7.85 -1.82 -1.02
CA MET A 186 -7.87 -1.95 0.42
C MET A 186 -6.89 -0.97 1.06
N ARG A 187 -7.10 -0.68 2.34
CA ARG A 187 -6.17 0.15 3.12
C ARG A 187 -5.30 -0.72 3.99
N THR A 188 -4.01 -0.43 3.99
CA THR A 188 -3.08 -1.02 4.96
C THR A 188 -3.29 -0.38 6.33
N PRO A 189 -2.74 -0.96 7.41
CA PRO A 189 -2.81 -0.38 8.76
C PRO A 189 -2.24 1.04 8.87
N SER A 190 -1.26 1.42 8.04
CA SER A 190 -0.76 2.81 7.94
C SER A 190 -1.69 3.76 7.18
N GLY A 191 -2.82 3.28 6.67
CA GLY A 191 -3.80 4.04 5.90
C GLY A 191 -3.45 4.19 4.42
N ARG A 192 -2.37 3.54 3.94
CA ARG A 192 -1.99 3.55 2.53
C ARG A 192 -2.98 2.70 1.72
N GLU A 193 -3.42 3.20 0.58
CA GLU A 193 -4.23 2.41 -0.34
C GLU A 193 -3.34 1.48 -1.16
N ARG A 194 -3.67 0.18 -1.19
CA ARG A 194 -3.10 -0.81 -2.10
C ARG A 194 -4.17 -1.26 -3.08
N PHE A 195 -3.73 -1.55 -4.30
CA PHE A 195 -4.58 -1.89 -5.43
C PHE A 195 -4.11 -3.22 -6.00
N TYR A 196 -5.05 -4.10 -6.31
CA TYR A 196 -4.77 -5.43 -6.81
C TYR A 196 -5.55 -5.67 -8.09
N LEU A 197 -4.85 -6.13 -9.14
CA LEU A 197 -5.48 -6.50 -10.39
C LEU A 197 -6.24 -7.81 -10.18
N LEU A 198 -7.58 -7.74 -10.23
CA LEU A 198 -8.46 -8.89 -10.07
C LEU A 198 -8.75 -9.54 -11.42
N TYR A 199 -8.88 -8.71 -12.45
CA TYR A 199 -9.16 -9.16 -13.80
C TYR A 199 -8.77 -8.07 -14.80
N ASP A 200 -8.14 -8.46 -15.90
CA ASP A 200 -7.89 -7.62 -17.06
C ASP A 200 -8.85 -8.06 -18.17
N TRP A 201 -9.67 -7.13 -18.67
CA TRP A 201 -10.56 -7.40 -19.80
C TRP A 201 -9.84 -7.45 -21.16
N GLY A 202 -8.53 -7.23 -21.18
CA GLY A 202 -7.66 -7.21 -22.35
C GLY A 202 -8.17 -8.05 -23.53
N LEU A 203 -8.52 -7.34 -24.61
CA LEU A 203 -8.78 -7.86 -25.96
C LEU A 203 -9.88 -8.94 -26.14
N GLU A 204 -10.69 -9.30 -25.14
CA GLU A 204 -11.87 -10.16 -25.40
C GLU A 204 -12.86 -9.49 -26.37
N THR A 205 -12.90 -8.15 -26.43
CA THR A 205 -13.70 -7.43 -27.45
C THR A 205 -13.11 -7.44 -28.87
N THR A 206 -11.86 -7.89 -29.03
CA THR A 206 -11.23 -8.08 -30.36
C THR A 206 -11.25 -9.51 -30.85
N LEU A 207 -11.25 -10.50 -29.95
CA LEU A 207 -11.42 -11.92 -30.32
C LEU A 207 -12.87 -12.25 -30.69
N ASP A 208 -13.86 -11.57 -30.10
CA ASP A 208 -15.28 -11.75 -30.44
C ASP A 208 -15.73 -11.05 -31.73
N ARG A 209 -14.87 -10.25 -32.38
CA ARG A 209 -15.22 -9.64 -33.67
C ARG A 209 -15.20 -10.62 -34.84
N ASP A 210 -14.45 -11.71 -34.73
CA ASP A 210 -14.40 -12.77 -35.75
C ASP A 210 -15.49 -13.84 -35.55
N LEU A 211 -16.12 -13.89 -34.38
CA LEU A 211 -17.28 -14.76 -34.10
C LEU A 211 -18.64 -14.12 -34.44
N LEU A 212 -18.63 -12.85 -34.87
CA LEU A 212 -19.82 -12.07 -35.24
C LEU A 212 -19.90 -11.74 -36.74
N ARG A 213 -19.19 -12.49 -37.60
CA ARG A 213 -19.34 -12.41 -39.07
C ARG A 213 -20.02 -13.64 -39.65
#